data_AF-A0A926CTJ7-F1
#
_entry.id   AF-A0A926CTJ7-F1
#
_cell.length_a   1.000
_cell.length_b   1.000
_cell.length_c   1.000
_cell.angle_alpha   90.00
_cell.angle_beta   90.00
_cell.angle_gamma   90.00
#
_symmetry.space_group_name_H-M   'P 1'
#
loop_
_entity.id
_entity.type
_entity.pdbx_description
1 polymer ?
#
loop_
_entity_poly.entity_id
_entity_poly.type
_entity_poly.pdbx_seq_one_letter_code
_entity_poly.pdbx_strand_id
1 'polypeptide(L)'
;MIVDNALNALMSATVDNLRLQGIPAALTGPLIRNDTGTIQEHLQALHEIDPQLVEVYRNLARLTYPLLTARGITTENIESTLQQTE
;
A
#
# COMPACT_ATOMS: atom_id res chain seq x y z
N MET A 1 -11.65 14.45 17.82
CA MET A 1 -12.26 14.25 16.49
C MET A 1 -12.20 12.76 16.17
N ILE A 2 -13.23 12.17 15.55
CA ILE A 2 -13.28 10.71 15.29
C ILE A 2 -12.13 10.27 14.36
N VAL A 3 -11.74 11.14 13.41
CA VAL A 3 -10.66 10.88 12.44
C VAL A 3 -9.31 10.71 13.13
N ASP A 4 -8.97 11.58 14.08
CA ASP A 4 -7.70 11.49 14.83
C ASP A 4 -7.60 10.15 15.56
N ASN A 5 -8.69 9.69 16.18
CA ASN A 5 -8.73 8.40 16.87
C ASN A 5 -8.56 7.22 15.90
N ALA A 6 -9.18 7.29 14.72
CA ALA A 6 -9.03 6.26 13.69
C ALA A 6 -7.60 6.19 13.16
N LEU A 7 -6.99 7.33 12.82
CA LEU A 7 -5.62 7.38 12.30
C LEU A 7 -4.60 6.95 13.37
N ASN A 8 -4.78 7.39 14.62
CA ASN A 8 -3.96 6.93 15.73
C ASN A 8 -4.01 5.40 15.88
N ALA A 9 -5.20 4.80 15.80
CA ALA A 9 -5.34 3.35 15.89
C ALA A 9 -4.59 2.61 14.77
N LEU A 10 -4.67 3.09 13.52
CA LEU A 10 -3.95 2.51 12.38
C LEU A 10 -2.43 2.62 12.53
N MET A 11 -1.95 3.78 12.98
CA MET A 11 -0.52 4.01 13.21
C MET A 11 0.01 3.14 14.35
N SER A 12 -0.71 3.04 15.47
CA SER A 12 -0.34 2.17 16.59
C SER A 12 -0.29 0.70 16.16
N ALA A 13 -1.32 0.22 15.44
CA ALA A 13 -1.34 -1.15 14.94
C ALA A 13 -0.16 -1.46 14.00
N THR A 14 0.25 -0.49 13.17
CA THR A 14 1.42 -0.64 12.30
C THR A 14 2.71 -0.81 13.11
N VAL A 15 2.92 0.02 14.14
CA VAL A 15 4.09 -0.09 15.03
C VAL A 15 4.07 -1.40 15.82
N ASP A 16 2.91 -1.84 16.28
CA ASP A 16 2.79 -3.08 17.04
C ASP A 16 3.04 -4.31 16.17
N ASN A 17 2.53 -4.34 14.93
CA ASN A 17 2.86 -5.38 13.96
C ASN A 17 4.37 -5.45 13.70
N LEU A 18 5.03 -4.30 13.56
CA LEU A 18 6.48 -4.23 13.41
C LEU A 18 7.22 -4.84 14.61
N ARG A 19 6.80 -4.50 15.85
CA ARG A 19 7.41 -5.04 17.07
C ARG A 19 7.23 -6.55 17.20
N LEU A 20 6.05 -7.06 16.86
CA LEU A 20 5.71 -8.46 17.07
C LEU A 20 6.25 -9.38 15.98
N GLN A 21 6.27 -8.94 14.73
CA GLN A 21 6.55 -9.80 13.57
C GLN A 21 7.83 -9.42 12.82
N GLY A 22 8.31 -8.18 12.96
CA GLY A 22 9.43 -7.67 12.17
C GLY A 22 9.13 -7.55 10.67
N ILE A 23 10.09 -7.03 9.91
CA ILE A 23 10.02 -6.95 8.45
C ILE A 23 10.60 -8.24 7.85
N PRO A 24 9.99 -8.83 6.79
CA PRO A 24 8.86 -8.30 6.01
C PRO A 24 7.48 -8.71 6.51
N ALA A 25 7.38 -9.51 7.57
CA ALA A 25 6.12 -10.12 8.02
C ALA A 25 5.06 -9.11 8.48
N ALA A 26 5.48 -7.98 9.05
CA ALA A 26 4.61 -6.91 9.51
C ALA A 26 3.90 -6.13 8.39
N LEU A 27 4.34 -6.27 7.13
CA LEU A 27 3.73 -5.57 6.00
C LEU A 27 2.31 -6.11 5.75
N THR A 28 1.35 -5.19 5.68
CA THR A 28 -0.06 -5.50 5.38
C THR A 28 -0.57 -4.66 4.22
N GLY A 29 -1.85 -4.80 3.87
CA GLY A 29 -2.51 -3.98 2.85
C GLY A 29 -2.70 -4.69 1.52
N PRO A 30 -3.13 -3.96 0.47
CA PRO A 30 -3.54 -4.59 -0.79
C PRO A 30 -2.37 -5.18 -1.58
N LEU A 31 -1.16 -4.61 -1.46
CA LEU A 31 0.04 -5.10 -2.16
C LEU A 31 0.40 -6.54 -1.73
N ILE A 32 0.42 -6.82 -0.42
CA ILE A 32 0.72 -8.18 0.10
C ILE A 32 -0.40 -9.19 -0.20
N ARG A 33 -1.61 -8.73 -0.57
CA ARG A 33 -2.70 -9.61 -0.98
C ARG A 33 -2.83 -9.75 -2.50
N ASN A 34 -1.99 -9.05 -3.26
CA ASN A 34 -2.13 -8.88 -4.72
C ASN A 34 -3.55 -8.45 -5.12
N ASP A 35 -4.13 -7.56 -4.33
CA ASP A 35 -5.50 -7.06 -4.44
C ASP A 35 -5.53 -5.84 -5.38
N THR A 36 -5.45 -6.13 -6.68
CA THR A 36 -5.32 -5.09 -7.72
C THR A 36 -6.58 -4.22 -7.86
N GLY A 37 -7.76 -4.75 -7.54
CA GLY A 37 -9.00 -3.97 -7.51
C GLY A 37 -8.92 -2.83 -6.49
N THR A 38 -8.49 -3.12 -5.27
CA THR A 38 -8.28 -2.08 -4.24
C THR A 38 -7.21 -1.08 -4.65
N ILE A 39 -6.12 -1.53 -5.29
CA ILE A 39 -5.05 -0.64 -5.80
C ILE A 39 -5.63 0.34 -6.84
N GLN A 40 -6.47 -0.15 -7.75
CA GLN A 40 -7.12 0.67 -8.76
C GLN A 40 -8.06 1.71 -8.13
N GLU A 41 -8.92 1.29 -7.20
CA GLU A 41 -9.81 2.20 -6.47
C GLU A 41 -9.03 3.29 -5.71
N HIS A 42 -7.89 2.94 -5.11
CA HIS A 42 -7.02 3.93 -4.47
C HIS A 42 -6.43 4.93 -5.47
N LEU A 43 -5.95 4.46 -6.63
CA LEU A 43 -5.39 5.33 -7.66
C LEU A 43 -6.43 6.32 -8.17
N GLN A 44 -7.65 5.86 -8.43
CA GLN A 44 -8.77 6.72 -8.85
C GLN A 44 -9.10 7.76 -7.77
N ALA A 45 -9.28 7.33 -6.52
CA ALA A 45 -9.60 8.24 -5.42
C ALA A 45 -8.51 9.30 -5.19
N LEU A 46 -7.23 8.94 -5.35
CA LEU A 46 -6.13 9.90 -5.25
C LEU A 46 -6.08 10.84 -6.46
N HIS A 47 -6.37 10.36 -7.67
CA HIS A 47 -6.44 11.18 -8.88
C HIS A 47 -7.51 12.27 -8.77
N GLU A 48 -8.69 11.92 -8.23
CA GLU A 48 -9.79 12.86 -7.99
C GLU A 48 -9.43 13.99 -7.00
N ILE A 49 -8.47 13.73 -6.09
CA ILE A 49 -8.00 14.72 -5.10
C ILE A 49 -6.88 15.59 -5.67
N ASP A 50 -5.79 14.95 -6.14
CA ASP A 50 -4.63 15.60 -6.75
C ASP A 50 -3.82 14.57 -7.54
N PRO A 51 -3.67 14.74 -8.88
CA PRO A 51 -2.87 13.85 -9.70
C PRO A 51 -1.42 13.61 -9.21
N GLN A 52 -0.83 14.54 -8.45
CA GLN A 52 0.51 14.34 -7.88
C GLN A 52 0.56 13.25 -6.81
N LEU A 53 -0.56 13.02 -6.10
CA LEU A 53 -0.65 11.97 -5.08
C LEU A 53 -0.60 10.57 -5.69
N VAL A 54 -1.06 10.42 -6.94
CA VAL A 54 -0.97 9.17 -7.69
C VAL A 54 0.50 8.76 -7.86
N GLU A 55 1.36 9.70 -8.23
CA GLU A 55 2.79 9.43 -8.38
C GLU A 55 3.47 9.11 -7.05
N VAL A 56 3.09 9.78 -5.97
CA VAL A 56 3.56 9.44 -4.61
C VAL A 56 3.18 8.00 -4.24
N TYR A 57 1.92 7.63 -4.46
CA TYR A 57 1.42 6.28 -4.18
C TYR A 57 2.14 5.21 -5.01
N ARG A 58 2.30 5.43 -6.32
CA ARG A 58 3.04 4.53 -7.22
C ARG A 58 4.47 4.32 -6.75
N ASN A 59 5.16 5.40 -6.38
CA ASN A 59 6.55 5.31 -5.91
C ASN A 59 6.66 4.56 -4.59
N LEU A 60 5.77 4.82 -3.62
CA LEU A 60 5.74 4.08 -2.35
C LEU A 60 5.43 2.59 -2.57
N ALA A 61 4.51 2.26 -3.48
CA ALA A 61 4.20 0.88 -3.82
C ALA A 61 5.40 0.14 -4.41
N ARG A 62 6.10 0.76 -5.37
CA ARG A 62 7.33 0.19 -5.97
C ARG A 62 8.47 0.02 -4.96
N LEU A 63 8.65 0.98 -4.05
CA LEU A 63 9.62 0.86 -2.95
C LEU A 63 9.32 -0.31 -2.00
N THR A 64 8.08 -0.81 -2.01
CA THR A 64 7.66 -1.96 -1.19
C THR A 64 7.98 -3.31 -1.87
N TYR A 65 8.30 -3.34 -3.17
CA TYR A 65 8.52 -4.59 -3.92
C TYR A 65 9.56 -5.53 -3.30
N PRO A 66 10.72 -5.08 -2.78
CA PRO A 66 11.66 -5.98 -2.13
C PRO A 66 11.04 -6.76 -0.95
N LEU A 67 10.09 -6.14 -0.24
CA LEU A 67 9.38 -6.78 0.88
C LEU A 67 8.36 -7.81 0.39
N LEU A 68 7.67 -7.51 -0.72
CA LEU A 68 6.74 -8.45 -1.37
C LEU A 68 7.49 -9.69 -1.86
N THR A 69 8.62 -9.49 -2.55
CA THR A 69 9.46 -10.60 -3.04
C THR A 69 10.01 -11.42 -1.89
N ALA A 70 10.45 -10.80 -0.79
CA ALA A 70 10.89 -11.50 0.42
C ALA A 70 9.76 -12.32 1.08
N ARG A 71 8.49 -12.02 0.77
CA ARG A 71 7.31 -12.77 1.19
C ARG A 71 6.84 -13.79 0.15
N GLY A 72 7.54 -13.94 -0.97
CA GLY A 72 7.19 -14.87 -2.05
C GLY A 72 6.07 -14.37 -2.97
N ILE A 73 5.82 -13.06 -2.99
CA ILE A 73 4.77 -12.43 -3.79
C ILE A 73 5.40 -11.80 -5.02
N THR A 74 4.82 -12.08 -6.18
CA THR A 74 5.26 -11.53 -7.46
C THR A 74 4.62 -10.15 -7.69
N THR A 75 5.25 -9.31 -8.51
CA THR A 75 4.90 -7.87 -8.60
C THR A 75 4.34 -7.48 -9.96
N GLU A 76 4.23 -8.41 -10.91
CA GLU A 76 3.85 -8.12 -12.30
C GLU A 76 2.43 -7.57 -12.40
N ASN A 77 1.48 -8.18 -11.69
CA ASN A 77 0.08 -7.72 -11.69
C ASN A 77 -0.08 -6.35 -11.01
N ILE A 78 0.68 -6.13 -9.93
CA ILE A 78 0.72 -4.86 -9.21
C ILE A 78 1.29 -3.78 -10.14
N GLU A 79 2.46 -4.02 -10.75
CA GLU A 79 3.10 -3.05 -11.63
C GLU A 79 2.24 -2.73 -12.86
N SER A 80 1.60 -3.74 -13.46
CA SER A 80 0.64 -3.53 -14.55
C SER A 80 -0.50 -2.61 -14.12
N THR A 81 -1.06 -2.82 -12.92
CA THR A 81 -2.11 -1.96 -12.36
C THR A 81 -1.59 -0.55 -12.08
N LEU A 82 -0.38 -0.40 -11.53
CA LEU A 82 0.25 0.89 -11.28
C LEU A 82 0.62 1.66 -12.55
N GLN A 83 0.70 1.02 -13.71
CA GLN A 83 1.00 1.68 -14.99
C GLN A 83 -0.25 2.07 -15.78
N GLN A 84 -1.42 1.49 -15.45
CA GLN A 84 -2.67 1.89 -16.06
C GLN A 84 -2.87 3.39 -15.87
N THR A 85 -3.01 4.09 -16.99
CA THR A 85 -3.29 5.52 -17.02
C THR A 85 -4.78 5.61 -17.31
N GLU A 86 -5.55 6.20 -16.41
CA GLU A 86 -6.90 6.65 -16.74
C GLU A 86 -6.84 7.75 -17.81
#